data_AF-A0A7W1WPU0-F1
#
_entry.id   AF-A0A7W1WPU0-F1
#
_cell.length_a   1.000
_cell.length_b   1.000
_cell.length_c   1.000
_cell.angle_alpha   90.00
_cell.angle_beta   90.00
_cell.angle_gamma   90.00
#
_symmetry.space_group_name_H-M   'P 1'
#
loop_
_entity.id
_entity.type
_entity.pdbx_description
1 polymer ?
#
loop_
_entity_poly.entity_id
_entity_poly.type
_entity_poly.pdbx_seq_one_letter_code
_entity_poly.pdbx_strand_id
1 'polypeptide(L)' 'MQISSKDLNYLVDELSWELLAMKKCYHYARECQDPQIAQMIDRVGQMHQQHYETILSQLQSASGMPMPTMTQ' A
#
# COMPACT_ATOMS: atom_id res chain seq x y z
N MET A 1 -5.13 19.74 -12.02
CA MET A 1 -4.12 19.99 -10.97
C MET A 1 -2.86 19.27 -11.42
N GLN A 2 -1.70 19.94 -11.48
CA GLN A 2 -0.42 19.29 -11.78
C GLN A 2 0.22 18.82 -10.48
N ILE A 3 0.74 17.59 -10.46
CA ILE A 3 1.53 17.06 -9.35
C ILE A 3 2.92 17.66 -9.44
N SER A 4 3.38 18.36 -8.39
CA SER A 4 4.74 18.90 -8.34
C SER A 4 5.75 17.82 -7.97
N SER A 5 7.04 18.06 -8.19
CA SER A 5 8.10 17.15 -7.73
C SER A 5 8.09 16.93 -6.22
N LYS A 6 7.65 17.93 -5.45
CA LYS A 6 7.51 17.81 -3.99
C LYS A 6 6.36 16.87 -3.62
N ASP A 7 5.24 16.96 -4.33
CA ASP A 7 4.10 16.06 -4.13
C ASP A 7 4.48 14.62 -4.49
N LEU A 8 5.25 14.42 -5.57
CA LEU A 8 5.75 13.10 -5.94
C LEU A 8 6.63 12.49 -4.84
N ASN A 9 7.53 13.27 -4.23
CA ASN A 9 8.37 12.78 -3.13
C ASN A 9 7.52 12.33 -1.92
N TYR A 10 6.49 13.09 -1.55
CA TYR A 10 5.58 12.67 -0.48
C TYR A 10 4.83 11.38 -0.83
N LEU A 11 4.37 11.22 -2.07
CA LEU A 11 3.68 10.01 -2.49
C LEU A 11 4.61 8.78 -2.50
N VAL A 12 5.90 8.96 -2.81
CA VAL A 12 6.91 7.89 -2.70
C VAL A 12 7.16 7.49 -1.24
N ASP A 13 7.19 8.47 -0.33
CA ASP A 13 7.28 8.20 1.11
C ASP A 13 6.04 7.43 1.60
N GLU A 14 4.84 7.83 1.18
CA GLU A 14 3.60 7.14 1.55
C GLU A 14 3.56 5.69 1.03
N LEU A 15 3.98 5.44 -0.21
CA LEU A 15 4.14 4.08 -0.72
C LEU A 15 5.09 3.24 0.16
N SER A 16 6.19 3.84 0.62
CA SER A 16 7.15 3.16 1.49
C SER A 16 6.57 2.85 2.87
N TRP A 17 5.75 3.76 3.42
CA TRP A 17 5.07 3.57 4.70
C TRP A 17 3.98 2.51 4.63
N GLU A 18 3.14 2.52 3.58
CA GLU A 18 2.10 1.50 3.37
C GLU A 18 2.73 0.10 3.20
N LEU A 19 3.85 -0.01 2.47
CA LEU A 19 4.62 -1.26 2.35
C LEU A 19 5.20 -1.75 3.67
N LEU A 20 5.71 -0.84 4.50
CA LEU A 20 6.20 -1.20 5.83
C LEU A 20 5.05 -1.65 6.74
N ALA A 21 3.93 -0.94 6.71
CA ALA A 21 2.75 -1.23 7.52
C ALA A 21 2.18 -2.62 7.19
N MET A 22 1.95 -2.93 5.90
CA MET A 22 1.44 -4.24 5.48
C MET A 22 2.35 -5.40 5.93
N LYS A 23 3.68 -5.23 5.87
CA LYS A 23 4.66 -6.24 6.32
C LYS A 23 4.60 -6.45 7.83
N LYS A 24 4.46 -5.38 8.61
CA LYS A 24 4.33 -5.46 10.06
C LYS A 24 3.02 -6.12 10.48
N CYS A 25 1.91 -5.76 9.83
CA CYS A 25 0.62 -6.40 10.08
C CYS A 25 0.72 -7.90 9.82
N TYR A 26 1.23 -8.31 8.66
CA TYR A 26 1.40 -9.72 8.32
C TYR A 26 2.30 -10.48 9.31
N HIS A 27 3.38 -9.86 9.77
CA HIS A 27 4.26 -10.44 10.78
C HIS A 27 3.54 -10.61 12.13
N TYR A 28 2.93 -9.54 12.65
CA TYR A 28 2.31 -9.57 13.98
C TYR A 28 1.00 -10.35 14.04
N ALA A 29 0.24 -10.47 12.94
CA ALA A 29 -0.92 -11.34 12.88
C ALA A 29 -0.54 -12.81 13.18
N ARG A 30 0.69 -13.22 12.82
CA ARG A 30 1.21 -14.58 13.05
C ARG A 30 1.84 -14.81 14.41
N GLU A 31 2.35 -13.74 15.02
CA GLU A 31 2.85 -13.79 16.40
C GLU A 31 1.71 -13.65 17.42
N CYS A 32 0.54 -13.16 16.98
CA CYS A 32 -0.63 -12.98 17.84
C CYS A 32 -1.26 -14.33 18.19
N GLN A 33 -1.45 -14.56 19.48
CA GLN A 33 -2.06 -15.78 20.01
C GLN A 33 -3.59 -15.70 20.03
N ASP A 34 -4.14 -14.49 20.14
CA ASP A 34 -5.58 -14.28 20.13
C ASP A 34 -6.10 -14.27 18.68
N PRO A 35 -7.00 -15.19 18.31
CA PRO A 35 -7.46 -15.33 16.93
C PRO A 35 -8.30 -14.15 16.44
N GLN A 36 -9.03 -13.46 17.33
CA GLN A 36 -9.81 -12.29 16.94
C GLN A 36 -8.89 -11.10 16.66
N ILE A 37 -7.87 -10.90 17.50
CA ILE A 37 -6.88 -9.85 17.30
C ILE A 37 -6.05 -10.12 16.04
N ALA A 38 -5.62 -11.38 15.81
CA ALA A 38 -4.92 -11.77 14.59
C ALA A 38 -5.72 -11.40 13.32
N GLN A 39 -7.02 -11.73 13.29
CA GLN A 39 -7.90 -11.37 12.17
C GLN A 39 -8.04 -9.85 11.99
N MET A 40 -8.09 -9.09 13.08
CA MET A 40 -8.12 -7.62 12.99
C MET A 40 -6.83 -7.07 12.41
N ILE A 41 -5.67 -7.59 12.82
CA ILE A 41 -4.37 -7.19 12.28
C ILE A 41 -4.28 -7.51 10.79
N ASP A 42 -4.73 -8.70 10.37
CA ASP A 42 -4.77 -9.09 8.95
C ASP A 42 -5.65 -8.13 8.13
N ARG A 43 -6.82 -7.76 8.66
CA ARG A 43 -7.72 -6.80 8.00
C ARG A 43 -7.08 -5.43 7.83
N VAL A 44 -6.34 -4.97 8.83
CA VAL A 44 -5.58 -3.71 8.75
C VAL A 44 -4.45 -3.82 7.72
N GLY A 45 -3.76 -4.96 7.67
CA GLY A 45 -2.75 -5.23 6.63
C GLY A 45 -3.31 -5.16 5.20
N GLN A 46 -4.51 -5.72 4.98
CA GLN A 46 -5.21 -5.65 3.69
C GLN A 46 -5.61 -4.21 3.33
N MET A 47 -6.03 -3.40 4.30
CA MET A 47 -6.32 -1.98 4.08
C MET A 47 -5.08 -1.22 3.61
N HIS A 48 -3.93 -1.42 4.26
CA HIS A 48 -2.66 -0.82 3.85
C HIS A 48 -2.23 -1.24 2.43
N GLN A 49 -2.46 -2.51 2.06
CA GLN A 49 -2.24 -2.97 0.69
C GLN A 49 -3.14 -2.23 -0.32
N GLN A 50 -4.43 -2.09 -0.02
CA GLN A 50 -5.37 -1.37 -0.90
C GLN A 50 -4.98 0.11 -1.08
N HIS A 51 -4.51 0.76 -0.01
CA HIS A 51 -4.01 2.13 -0.09
C HIS A 51 -2.78 2.24 -1.00
N TYR A 52 -1.81 1.33 -0.83
CA TYR A 52 -0.62 1.26 -1.69
C TYR A 52 -0.99 1.14 -3.17
N GLU A 53 -1.87 0.19 -3.50
CA GLU A 53 -2.33 -0.05 -4.87
C GLU A 53 -3.07 1.16 -5.46
N THR A 54 -3.87 1.84 -4.64
CA THR A 54 -4.58 3.07 -5.03
C THR A 54 -3.60 4.20 -5.35
N ILE A 55 -2.63 4.46 -4.48
CA ILE A 55 -1.61 5.51 -4.70
C ILE A 55 -0.80 5.19 -5.95
N LEU A 56 -0.36 3.93 -6.10
CA LEU A 56 0.42 3.49 -7.26
C LEU A 56 -0.33 3.69 -8.58
N SER A 57 -1.61 3.29 -8.62
CA SER A 57 -2.48 3.46 -9.79
C SER A 57 -2.68 4.94 -10.16
N GLN A 58 -2.89 5.80 -9.16
CA GLN A 58 -3.01 7.24 -9.37
C GLN A 58 -1.72 7.84 -9.92
N LEU A 59 -0.56 7.45 -9.39
CA LEU A 59 0.75 7.90 -9.87
C LEU A 59 1.02 7.48 -11.31
N GLN A 60 0.73 6.23 -11.68
CA GLN A 60 0.87 5.72 -13.05
C GLN A 60 -0.05 6.48 -14.03
N SER A 61 -1.30 6.70 -13.61
CA SER A 61 -2.29 7.47 -14.38
C SER A 61 -1.87 8.92 -14.59
N ALA A 62 -1.27 9.55 -13.57
CA ALA A 62 -0.81 10.94 -13.62
C ALA A 62 0.48 11.12 -14.44
N SER A 63 1.32 10.09 -14.52
CA SER A 63 2.59 10.12 -15.27
C SER A 63 2.46 9.70 -16.73
N GLY A 64 1.27 9.25 -17.17
CA GLY A 64 1.04 8.80 -18.56
C GLY A 64 1.78 7.52 -18.93
N MET A 65 2.32 6.78 -17.95
CA MET A 65 2.94 5.48 -18.20
C MET A 65 1.85 4.40 -18.31
N PRO A 66 1.83 3.62 -19.42
CA PRO A 66 0.85 2.56 -19.59
C PRO A 66 1.04 1.45 -18.56
N MET A 67 -0.07 0.96 -18.01
CA MET A 67 -0.14 -0.23 -17.15
C MET A 67 0.57 -1.41 -17.85
N PRO A 68 1.53 -2.10 -17.22
CA PRO A 68 1.84 -3.45 -17.64
C PRO A 68 0.64 -4.30 -17.26
N THR A 69 -0.10 -4.75 -18.28
CA THR A 69 -1.09 -5.82 -18.13
C THR A 69 -0.38 -7.03 -17.54
N MET A 70 -0.64 -7.36 -16.28
CA MET A 70 -0.37 -8.71 -15.79
C MET A 70 -1.34 -9.64 -16.50
N THR A 71 -0.88 -10.22 -17.60
CA THR A 71 -1.50 -11.41 -18.20
C THR A 71 -1.51 -12.51 -17.15
N GLN A 72 -2.71 -13.02 -16.87
CA GLN A 72 -2.90 -14.31 -16.19
C GLN A 72 -2.23 -15.44 -16.95
#